data_AF-A0A9J6GA37-F1
#
_entry.id   AF-A0A9J6GA37-F1
#
_cell.length_a   1.000
_cell.length_b   1.000
_cell.length_c   1.000
_cell.angle_alpha   90.00
_cell.angle_beta   90.00
_cell.angle_gamma   90.00
#
_symmetry.space_group_name_H-M   'P 1'
#
loop_
_entity.id
_entity.type
_entity.pdbx_description
1 polymer ?
#
loop_
_entity_poly.entity_id
_entity_poly.type
_entity_poly.pdbx_seq_one_letter_code
_entity_poly.pdbx_strand_id
1 'polypeptide(L)' 'MGRKCFVPWCNTGYKSCQQKFSLFSAPKDEARLKLWRHAIPRKDRILQASDHVCERGAPLCLKDLDG' A
#
# COMPACT_ATOMS: atom_id res chain seq x y z
N MET A 1 -12.16 -7.21 -11.58
CA MET A 1 -11.72 -7.06 -10.17
C MET A 1 -11.15 -5.66 -10.00
N GLY A 2 -11.68 -4.84 -9.07
CA GLY A 2 -11.11 -3.52 -8.79
C GLY A 2 -9.77 -3.62 -8.06
N ARG A 3 -8.87 -2.65 -8.28
CA ARG A 3 -7.60 -2.55 -7.54
C ARG A 3 -7.92 -2.31 -6.06
N LYS A 4 -7.29 -3.07 -5.17
CA LYS A 4 -7.48 -3.00 -3.72
C LYS A 4 -6.19 -2.57 -3.05
N CYS A 5 -6.31 -1.84 -1.95
CA CYS A 5 -5.14 -1.51 -1.14
C CYS A 5 -4.57 -2.77 -0.49
N PHE A 6 -3.25 -2.91 -0.53
CA PHE A 6 -2.51 -4.01 0.08
C PHE A 6 -2.46 -3.92 1.61
N VAL A 7 -2.56 -2.71 2.17
CA VAL A 7 -2.37 -2.42 3.60
C VAL A 7 -3.36 -3.21 4.46
N PRO A 8 -2.87 -3.88 5.53
CA PRO A 8 -3.74 -4.65 6.42
C PRO A 8 -4.81 -3.74 7.03
N TRP A 9 -6.02 -4.26 7.18
CA TRP A 9 -7.19 -3.52 7.69
C TRP A 9 -7.63 -2.33 6.84
N CYS A 10 -7.04 -2.12 5.66
CA CYS A 10 -7.54 -1.14 4.71
C CYS A 10 -8.67 -1.71 3.86
N ASN A 11 -9.80 -1.01 3.82
CA ASN A 11 -10.95 -1.35 2.99
C ASN A 11 -10.97 -0.58 1.65
N THR A 12 -9.96 0.24 1.32
CA THR A 12 -9.91 0.94 0.02
C THR A 12 -9.96 -0.05 -1.14
N GLY A 13 -10.87 0.19 -2.09
CA GLY A 13 -11.10 -0.68 -3.25
C GLY A 13 -12.06 -1.84 -2.98
N TYR A 14 -12.55 -2.02 -1.74
CA TYR A 14 -13.66 -2.91 -1.42
C TYR A 14 -14.99 -2.17 -1.60
N LYS A 15 -16.05 -2.93 -1.91
CA LYS A 15 -17.42 -2.39 -2.06
C LYS A 15 -17.93 -1.67 -0.80
N SER A 16 -17.40 -2.03 0.38
CA SER A 16 -17.76 -1.42 1.65
C SER A 16 -17.13 -0.04 1.87
N CYS A 17 -16.11 0.35 1.09
CA CYS A 17 -15.48 1.66 1.20
C CYS A 17 -16.26 2.68 0.37
N GLN A 18 -17.02 3.54 1.06
CA GLN A 18 -17.81 4.60 0.43
C GLN A 18 -16.93 5.75 -0.09
N GLN A 19 -15.77 5.96 0.54
CA GLN A 19 -14.80 6.98 0.14
C GLN A 19 -13.89 6.50 -1.00
N LYS A 20 -13.59 7.41 -1.92
CA LYS A 20 -12.63 7.19 -3.01
C LYS A 20 -11.26 7.70 -2.56
N PHE A 21 -10.26 6.84 -2.72
CA PHE A 21 -8.86 7.16 -2.45
C PHE A 21 -8.03 6.81 -3.67
N SER A 22 -6.98 7.58 -3.91
CA SER A 22 -5.99 7.27 -4.94
C SER A 22 -5.21 6.03 -4.53
N LEU A 23 -4.95 5.18 -5.53
CA LEU A 23 -4.13 3.98 -5.37
C LEU A 23 -2.82 4.20 -6.14
N PHE A 24 -1.71 4.02 -5.44
CA PHE A 24 -0.37 4.09 -5.98
C PHE A 24 0.17 2.68 -6.16
N SER A 25 0.79 2.42 -7.30
CA SER A 25 1.50 1.17 -7.52
C SER A 25 2.72 1.09 -6.62
N ALA A 26 3.01 -0.11 -6.15
CA ALA A 26 4.25 -0.39 -5.45
C ALA A 26 5.47 -0.02 -6.34
N PRO A 27 6.56 0.46 -5.73
CA PRO A 27 7.77 0.78 -6.47
C PRO A 27 8.32 -0.48 -7.14
N LYS A 28 8.78 -0.35 -8.39
CA LYS A 28 9.47 -1.43 -9.11
C LYS A 28 10.90 -1.63 -8.62
N ASP A 29 11.48 -0.58 -8.04
CA ASP A 29 12.81 -0.61 -7.44
C ASP A 29 12.83 -1.50 -6.19
N GLU A 30 13.79 -2.42 -6.14
CA GLU A 30 13.86 -3.41 -5.07
C GLU A 30 14.19 -2.80 -3.70
N ALA A 31 14.99 -1.73 -3.64
CA ALA A 31 15.34 -1.09 -2.38
C ALA A 31 14.11 -0.41 -1.76
N ARG A 32 13.37 0.35 -2.57
CA ARG A 32 12.11 0.97 -2.15
C ARG A 32 11.04 -0.07 -1.84
N LEU A 33 10.98 -1.16 -2.60
CA LEU A 33 10.04 -2.25 -2.36
C LEU A 33 10.32 -2.97 -1.04
N LYS A 34 11.60 -3.14 -0.68
CA LYS A 34 12.01 -3.65 0.65
C LYS A 34 11.57 -2.72 1.77
N LEU A 35 11.72 -1.41 1.62
CA LEU A 35 11.22 -0.43 2.59
C LEU A 35 9.70 -0.54 2.76
N TRP A 36 8.96 -0.69 1.67
CA TRP A 36 7.51 -0.88 1.70
C TRP A 36 7.10 -2.18 2.38
N ARG A 37 7.80 -3.28 2.12
CA ARG A 37 7.56 -4.58 2.79
C ARG A 37 7.80 -4.48 4.30
N HIS A 38 8.80 -3.71 4.72
CA HIS A 38 9.10 -3.48 6.12
C HIS A 38 8.03 -2.60 6.79
N ALA A 39 7.59 -1.53 6.12
CA ALA A 39 6.58 -0.61 6.63
C ALA A 39 5.14 -1.20 6.62
N ILE A 40 4.85 -2.13 5.72
CA ILE A 40 3.52 -2.74 5.56
C ILE A 40 3.63 -4.26 5.76
N PRO A 41 3.92 -4.72 6.99
CA PRO A 41 4.07 -6.14 7.27
C PRO A 41 2.71 -6.85 7.16
N ARG A 42 2.69 -7.99 6.46
CA ARG A 42 1.55 -8.91 6.43
C ARG A 42 2.04 -10.34 6.66
N LYS A 43 1.27 -11.09 7.46
CA LYS A 43 1.53 -12.50 7.73
C LYS A 43 1.11 -13.43 6.58
N ASP A 44 0.10 -12.99 5.82
CA ASP A 44 -0.52 -13.79 4.76
C ASP A 44 0.30 -13.83 3.45
N ARG A 45 0.88 -12.69 3.05
CA ARG A 45 1.66 -12.56 1.81
C ARG A 45 2.56 -11.34 1.84
N ILE A 46 3.61 -11.38 1.02
CA ILE A 46 4.59 -10.30 0.86
C ILE A 46 4.13 -9.31 -0.23
N LEU A 47 4.44 -8.02 -0.06
CA LEU A 47 4.13 -6.97 -1.01
C LEU A 47 4.95 -7.13 -2.31
N GLN A 48 4.25 -7.20 -3.44
CA GLN A 48 4.83 -7.33 -4.77
C GLN A 48 4.74 -6.02 -5.56
N ALA A 49 5.54 -5.87 -6.63
CA ALA A 49 5.51 -4.69 -7.49
C ALA A 49 4.17 -4.52 -8.26
N SER A 50 3.36 -5.58 -8.34
CA SER A 50 2.01 -5.57 -8.90
C SER A 50 0.94 -5.07 -7.91
N ASP A 51 1.30 -4.90 -6.63
CA ASP A 51 0.38 -4.44 -5.60
C ASP A 51 0.20 -2.92 -5.59
N HIS A 52 -0.88 -2.48 -4.95
CA HIS A 52 -1.21 -1.08 -4.81
C HIS A 52 -1.45 -0.71 -3.35
N VAL A 53 -1.06 0.49 -2.97
CA VAL A 53 -1.29 1.08 -1.64
C VAL A 53 -2.05 2.39 -1.81
N CYS A 54 -3.03 2.64 -0.96
CA CYS A 54 -3.79 3.88 -0.99
C CYS A 54 -3.11 4.98 -0.17
N GLU A 55 -3.47 6.24 -0.43
CA GLU A 55 -2.99 7.41 0.31
C GLU A 55 -3.23 7.37 1.83
N ARG A 56 -4.15 6.51 2.33
CA ARG A 56 -4.38 6.32 3.76
C ARG A 56 -3.28 5.49 4.45
N GLY A 57 -2.65 4.59 3.71
CA GLY A 57 -2.11 3.36 4.26
C GLY A 57 -0.59 3.32 4.39
N ALA A 58 -0.08 4.00 5.41
CA ALA A 58 0.88 3.51 6.41
C ALA A 58 0.93 4.63 7.46
N PRO A 59 0.69 4.36 8.75
CA PRO A 59 0.73 5.40 9.74
C PRO A 59 2.12 6.07 9.66
N LEU A 60 2.14 7.34 9.26
CA LEU A 60 3.20 8.30 9.57
C LEU A 60 4.62 8.11 8.98
N CYS A 61 4.90 7.26 7.98
CA CYS A 61 6.31 7.05 7.56
C CYS A 61 6.66 7.23 6.07
N LEU A 62 5.68 7.38 5.15
CA LEU A 62 6.03 7.64 3.73
C LEU A 62 6.18 9.14 3.39
N LYS A 63 5.74 10.04 4.28
CA LYS A 63 5.88 11.49 4.07
C LYS A 63 7.27 12.03 4.42
N ASP A 64 8.12 11.22 5.05
CA ASP A 64 9.46 11.60 5.51
C ASP A 64 10.59 11.08 4.60
N LEU A 65 10.27 10.46 3.46
CA LEU A 65 11.27 9.90 2.53
C LEU A 65 11.46 10.71 1.23
N ASP A 66 10.89 11.90 1.17
CA ASP A 66 11.15 12.89 0.11
C ASP A 66 11.65 14.17 0.80
N GLY A 67 12.91 14.13 1.23
CA GLY A 67 13.72 15.28 1.59
C GLY A 67 14.86 15.39 0.59
#